data_AF-K2F6N7-F1
#
_entry.id   AF-K2F6N7-F1
#
_cell.length_a   1.000
_cell.length_b   1.000
_cell.length_c   1.000
_cell.angle_alpha   90.00
_cell.angle_beta   90.00
_cell.angle_gamma   90.00
#
_symmetry.space_group_name_H-M   'P 1'
#
loop_
_entity.id
_entity.type
_entity.pdbx_description
1 polymer ?
#
loop_
_entity_poly.entity_id
_entity_poly.type
_entity_poly.pdbx_seq_one_letter_code
_entity_poly.pdbx_strand_id
1 'polypeptide(L)'
;MDTESASLITWSFGIAAAAYALLAAFLLSFGREWHASPRARIMLITVFISAVWASLSFLAASGSNLFLMLTTSLTDIFRYAGWYAFLILLLIPNLGQASNSALLPGWLTPACWITVLGGIALQIGLALGLLPAEQWLRTALFHALAMPVLGLILVEQLFRAVADDSAWNIKPLCLGLAGQFIFDIYLFSDALMFNRVDGDAMAIRGFIHAMTVPLLIIASLRSRDWT
;
A
#
# COMPACT_ATOMS: atom_id res chain seq x y z
N MET A 1 -6.95 -14.24 -21.23
CA MET A 1 -5.86 -13.28 -20.99
C MET A 1 -4.95 -13.39 -22.18
N ASP A 2 -4.83 -12.32 -22.96
CA ASP A 2 -4.03 -12.34 -24.17
C ASP A 2 -2.54 -12.40 -23.77
N THR A 3 -1.71 -13.10 -24.54
CA THR A 3 -0.29 -13.32 -24.21
C THR A 3 0.48 -12.00 -24.02
N GLU A 4 0.07 -10.95 -24.74
CA GLU A 4 0.63 -9.60 -24.58
C GLU A 4 0.31 -9.00 -23.21
N SER A 5 -0.95 -9.03 -22.77
CA SER A 5 -1.37 -8.54 -21.45
C SER A 5 -0.63 -9.24 -20.31
N ALA A 6 -0.45 -10.57 -20.38
CA ALA A 6 0.30 -11.34 -19.40
C ALA A 6 1.76 -10.89 -19.30
N SER A 7 2.41 -10.66 -20.45
CA SER A 7 3.80 -10.19 -20.49
C SER A 7 3.96 -8.78 -19.90
N LEU A 8 3.00 -7.90 -20.15
CA LEU A 8 2.99 -6.53 -19.61
C LEU A 8 2.83 -6.54 -18.09
N ILE A 9 1.92 -7.37 -17.56
CA ILE A 9 1.74 -7.56 -16.11
C ILE A 9 3.06 -8.02 -15.47
N THR A 10 3.73 -9.03 -16.06
CA THR A 10 5.02 -9.52 -15.57
C THR A 10 6.06 -8.41 -15.53
N TRP A 11 6.27 -7.68 -16.62
CA TRP A 11 7.26 -6.58 -16.65
C TRP A 11 6.94 -5.48 -15.63
N SER A 12 5.68 -5.10 -15.54
CA SER A 12 5.20 -4.07 -14.60
C SER A 12 5.52 -4.41 -13.15
N PHE A 13 5.15 -5.61 -12.70
CA PHE A 13 5.43 -6.05 -11.33
C PHE A 13 6.92 -6.35 -11.10
N GLY A 14 7.65 -6.79 -12.12
CA GLY A 14 9.11 -6.95 -12.06
C GLY A 14 9.83 -5.62 -11.80
N ILE A 15 9.43 -4.56 -12.50
CA ILE A 15 9.96 -3.20 -12.31
C ILE A 15 9.57 -2.66 -10.94
N ALA A 16 8.31 -2.87 -10.50
CA ALA A 16 7.87 -2.49 -9.16
C ALA A 16 8.69 -3.19 -8.06
N ALA A 17 8.95 -4.49 -8.22
CA ALA A 17 9.74 -5.28 -7.28
C ALA A 17 11.18 -4.75 -7.21
N ALA A 18 11.80 -4.47 -8.35
CA ALA A 18 13.13 -3.86 -8.40
C ALA A 18 13.16 -2.48 -7.74
N ALA A 19 12.18 -1.63 -8.01
CA ALA A 19 12.08 -0.29 -7.42
C ALA A 19 11.94 -0.35 -5.89
N TYR A 20 11.04 -1.20 -5.37
CA TYR A 20 10.88 -1.38 -3.92
C TYR A 20 12.10 -2.05 -3.28
N ALA A 21 12.78 -2.98 -3.95
CA ALA A 21 14.01 -3.58 -3.46
C ALA A 21 15.14 -2.54 -3.38
N LEU A 22 15.27 -1.65 -4.36
CA LEU A 22 16.21 -0.53 -4.33
C LEU A 22 15.88 0.44 -3.21
N LEU A 23 14.60 0.79 -3.01
CA LEU A 23 14.18 1.62 -1.88
C LEU A 23 14.48 0.94 -0.55
N ALA A 24 14.22 -0.36 -0.40
CA ALA A 24 14.55 -1.11 0.81
C ALA A 24 16.06 -1.09 1.10
N ALA A 25 16.89 -1.37 0.08
CA ALA A 25 18.35 -1.32 0.20
C ALA A 25 18.85 0.09 0.55
N PHE A 26 18.25 1.11 -0.06
CA PHE A 26 18.53 2.51 0.24
C PHE A 26 18.20 2.86 1.70
N LEU A 27 17.03 2.46 2.21
CA LEU A 27 16.64 2.69 3.61
C LEU A 27 17.50 1.89 4.59
N LEU A 28 17.95 0.69 4.22
CA LEU A 28 18.89 -0.11 5.02
C LEU A 28 20.29 0.48 5.09
N SER A 29 20.68 1.31 4.11
CA SER A 29 21.98 1.98 4.11
C SER A 29 22.08 3.12 5.14
N PHE A 30 20.96 3.46 5.79
CA PHE A 30 20.94 4.50 6.81
C PHE A 30 21.55 4.03 8.15
N GLY A 31 22.02 5.01 8.92
CA GLY A 31 22.71 4.77 10.20
C GLY A 31 21.78 4.26 11.30
N ARG A 32 22.38 3.74 12.38
CA ARG A 32 21.67 3.14 13.52
C ARG A 32 20.72 4.12 14.23
N GLU A 33 21.02 5.41 14.21
CA GLU A 33 20.19 6.48 14.78
C GLU A 33 18.86 6.64 14.03
N TRP A 34 18.88 6.55 12.70
CA TRP A 34 17.65 6.60 11.89
C TRP A 34 16.73 5.41 12.21
N HIS A 35 17.32 4.21 12.28
CA HIS A 35 16.62 2.98 12.62
C HIS A 35 16.09 2.92 14.06
N ALA A 36 16.59 3.78 14.97
CA ALA A 36 16.04 3.87 16.33
C ALA A 36 14.61 4.44 16.34
N SER A 37 14.27 5.28 15.35
CA SER A 37 12.93 5.87 15.27
C SER A 37 11.88 4.81 14.88
N PRO A 38 10.72 4.76 15.56
CA PRO A 38 9.65 3.82 15.21
C PRO A 38 9.11 4.09 13.80
N ARG A 39 9.07 5.36 13.37
CA ARG A 39 8.62 5.78 12.03
C ARG A 39 9.47 5.16 10.91
N ALA A 40 10.79 5.24 11.04
CA ALA A 40 11.73 4.65 10.09
C ALA A 40 11.57 3.12 9.97
N ARG A 41 11.42 2.43 11.11
CA ARG A 41 11.25 0.97 11.12
C ARG A 41 9.96 0.52 10.45
N ILE A 42 8.84 1.19 10.74
CA ILE A 42 7.56 0.86 10.10
C ILE A 42 7.61 1.17 8.60
N MET A 43 8.25 2.27 8.18
CA MET A 43 8.46 2.56 6.76
C MET A 43 9.26 1.44 6.08
N LEU A 44 10.39 1.02 6.66
CA LEU A 44 11.23 -0.04 6.12
C LEU A 44 10.47 -1.38 6.00
N ILE A 45 9.74 -1.77 7.05
CA ILE A 45 8.91 -2.98 7.04
C ILE A 45 7.86 -2.91 5.93
N THR A 46 7.20 -1.76 5.79
CA THR A 46 6.16 -1.55 4.77
C THR A 46 6.73 -1.63 3.35
N VAL A 47 7.89 -1.03 3.12
CA VAL A 47 8.61 -1.11 1.85
C VAL A 47 9.04 -2.55 1.55
N PHE A 48 9.53 -3.29 2.56
CA PHE A 48 9.89 -4.69 2.40
C PHE A 48 8.68 -5.56 2.03
N ILE A 49 7.55 -5.39 2.72
CA ILE A 49 6.28 -6.07 2.38
C ILE A 49 5.84 -5.70 0.96
N SER A 50 6.01 -4.43 0.55
CA SER A 50 5.70 -4.00 -0.83
C SER A 50 6.60 -4.68 -1.87
N ALA A 51 7.88 -4.88 -1.56
CA ALA A 51 8.81 -5.62 -2.43
C ALA A 51 8.42 -7.10 -2.55
N VAL A 52 8.04 -7.74 -1.43
CA VAL A 52 7.54 -9.13 -1.43
C VAL A 52 6.25 -9.24 -2.24
N TRP A 53 5.32 -8.31 -2.05
CA TRP A 53 4.06 -8.28 -2.82
C TRP A 53 4.31 -8.16 -4.33
N ALA A 54 5.18 -7.23 -4.74
CA ALA A 54 5.50 -7.05 -6.15
C ALA A 54 6.21 -8.28 -6.74
N SER A 55 7.09 -8.91 -5.97
CA SER A 55 7.78 -10.15 -6.38
C SER A 55 6.81 -11.32 -6.52
N LEU A 56 5.88 -11.49 -5.58
CA LEU A 56 4.84 -12.51 -5.66
C LEU A 56 3.88 -12.25 -6.82
N SER A 57 3.52 -10.99 -7.07
CA SER A 57 2.67 -10.59 -8.21
C SER A 57 3.37 -10.87 -9.55
N PHE A 58 4.68 -10.63 -9.64
CA PHE A 58 5.51 -11.00 -10.78
C PHE A 58 5.47 -12.50 -11.05
N LEU A 59 5.65 -13.32 -10.00
CA LEU A 59 5.60 -14.79 -10.13
C LEU A 59 4.19 -15.27 -10.49
N ALA A 60 3.15 -14.70 -9.87
CA ALA A 60 1.76 -15.03 -10.13
C ALA A 60 1.31 -14.69 -11.56
N ALA A 61 1.91 -13.67 -12.20
CA ALA A 61 1.63 -13.33 -13.59
C ALA A 61 2.05 -14.44 -14.58
N SER A 62 3.03 -15.26 -14.20
CA SER A 62 3.57 -16.33 -15.06
C SER A 62 2.84 -17.68 -14.94
N GLY A 63 1.88 -17.82 -14.02
CA GLY A 63 1.17 -19.09 -13.82
C GLY A 63 -0.09 -19.01 -12.97
N SER A 64 -1.01 -19.95 -13.17
CA SER A 64 -2.32 -19.98 -12.53
C SER A 64 -2.33 -20.83 -11.25
N ASN A 65 -1.43 -20.55 -10.30
CA ASN A 65 -1.38 -21.29 -9.04
C ASN A 65 -2.21 -20.58 -7.95
N LEU A 66 -3.23 -21.27 -7.43
CA LEU A 66 -4.08 -20.76 -6.35
C LEU A 66 -3.29 -20.30 -5.12
N PHE A 67 -2.22 -21.02 -4.76
CA PHE A 67 -1.36 -20.65 -3.64
C PHE A 67 -0.66 -19.30 -3.88
N LEU A 68 -0.18 -19.04 -5.11
CA LEU A 68 0.41 -17.76 -5.48
C LEU A 68 -0.63 -16.63 -5.47
N MET A 69 -1.87 -16.90 -5.90
CA MET A 69 -2.96 -15.91 -5.84
C MET A 69 -3.31 -15.53 -4.40
N LEU A 70 -3.46 -16.52 -3.51
CA LEU A 70 -3.76 -16.30 -2.09
C LEU A 70 -2.63 -15.54 -1.38
N THR A 71 -1.39 -15.95 -1.59
CA THR A 71 -0.22 -15.29 -0.98
C THR A 71 -0.03 -13.87 -1.52
N THR A 72 -0.26 -13.63 -2.81
CA THR A 72 -0.24 -12.27 -3.37
C THR A 72 -1.32 -11.39 -2.75
N SER A 73 -2.55 -11.91 -2.63
CA SER A 73 -3.68 -11.18 -2.04
C SER A 73 -3.43 -10.85 -0.55
N LEU A 74 -2.92 -11.81 0.22
CA LEU A 74 -2.55 -11.60 1.62
C LEU A 74 -1.43 -10.57 1.77
N THR A 75 -0.42 -10.64 0.91
CA THR A 75 0.70 -9.68 0.97
C THR A 75 0.26 -8.28 0.56
N ASP A 76 -0.71 -8.14 -0.36
CA ASP A 76 -1.31 -6.83 -0.67
C ASP A 76 -2.06 -6.26 0.54
N ILE A 77 -2.83 -7.09 1.27
CA ILE A 77 -3.48 -6.68 2.52
C ILE A 77 -2.44 -6.22 3.56
N PHE A 78 -1.35 -6.97 3.74
CA PHE A 78 -0.27 -6.57 4.65
C PHE A 78 0.45 -5.29 4.20
N ARG A 79 0.59 -5.07 2.89
CA ARG A 79 1.13 -3.84 2.32
C ARG A 79 0.27 -2.65 2.72
N TYR A 80 -1.05 -2.74 2.55
CA TYR A 80 -2.00 -1.72 3.01
C TYR A 80 -1.93 -1.52 4.52
N ALA A 81 -1.87 -2.60 5.31
CA ALA A 81 -1.73 -2.52 6.76
C ALA A 81 -0.45 -1.77 7.18
N GLY A 82 0.66 -2.01 6.50
CA GLY A 82 1.92 -1.29 6.71
C GLY A 82 1.78 0.21 6.42
N TRP A 83 1.17 0.57 5.29
CA TRP A 83 0.94 1.98 4.95
C TRP A 83 -0.02 2.66 5.93
N TYR A 84 -1.08 1.98 6.38
CA TYR A 84 -1.96 2.51 7.44
C TYR A 84 -1.21 2.74 8.74
N ALA A 85 -0.45 1.73 9.21
CA ALA A 85 0.32 1.83 10.43
C ALA A 85 1.33 2.98 10.34
N PHE A 86 1.99 3.15 9.19
CA PHE A 86 2.91 4.25 8.95
C PHE A 86 2.22 5.62 9.00
N LEU A 87 1.11 5.81 8.26
CA LEU A 87 0.37 7.07 8.22
C LEU A 87 -0.23 7.43 9.59
N ILE A 88 -0.80 6.44 10.29
CA ILE A 88 -1.32 6.62 11.66
C ILE A 88 -0.18 7.03 12.60
N LEU A 89 0.99 6.41 12.51
CA LEU A 89 2.15 6.76 13.33
C LEU A 89 2.70 8.17 13.04
N LEU A 90 2.56 8.67 11.81
CA LEU A 90 2.89 10.05 11.46
C LEU A 90 1.84 11.05 12.00
N LEU A 91 0.58 10.63 12.12
CA LEU A 91 -0.53 11.44 12.62
C LEU A 91 -0.60 11.52 14.16
N ILE A 92 0.04 10.59 14.88
CA ILE A 92 0.12 10.64 16.34
C ILE A 92 1.13 11.74 16.75
N PRO A 93 0.72 12.74 17.55
CA PRO A 93 1.61 13.79 18.05
C PRO A 93 2.78 13.21 18.86
N ASN A 94 3.97 13.82 18.73
CA ASN A 94 5.06 13.54 19.66
C ASN A 94 4.62 13.98 21.07
N LEU A 95 4.71 13.07 22.05
CA LEU A 95 4.47 13.34 23.48
C LEU A 95 5.32 14.53 23.93
N GLY A 96 4.77 15.75 23.90
CA GLY A 96 5.50 16.97 24.26
C GLY A 96 5.09 18.23 23.50
N GLN A 97 4.49 18.11 22.30
CA GLN A 97 3.88 19.25 21.62
C GLN A 97 2.37 19.25 21.88
N ALA A 98 1.95 20.09 22.83
CA ALA A 98 0.55 20.38 23.09
C ALA A 98 -0.06 21.15 21.90
N SER A 99 -0.38 20.44 20.83
CA SER A 99 -1.28 20.92 19.78
C SER A 99 -2.65 20.27 19.97
N ASN A 100 -3.65 21.12 20.10
CA ASN A 100 -4.97 20.82 20.68
C ASN A 100 -5.97 20.23 19.68
N SER A 101 -5.56 19.33 18.80
CA SER A 101 -6.52 18.53 18.04
C SER A 101 -5.89 17.21 17.61
N ALA A 102 -6.40 16.10 18.13
CA ALA A 102 -6.23 14.82 17.47
C ALA A 102 -6.87 14.95 16.08
N LEU A 103 -6.04 15.09 15.04
CA LEU A 103 -6.47 15.23 13.64
C LEU A 103 -6.99 13.91 13.06
N LEU A 104 -6.88 12.83 13.82
CA LEU A 104 -7.33 11.51 13.43
C LEU A 104 -8.69 11.22 14.09
N PRO A 105 -9.78 11.07 13.31
CA PRO A 105 -11.08 10.68 13.85
C PRO A 105 -10.96 9.33 14.58
N GLY A 106 -11.51 9.21 15.81
CA GLY A 106 -11.35 8.00 16.63
C GLY A 106 -11.85 6.70 15.99
N TRP A 107 -12.72 6.79 14.97
CA TRP A 107 -13.21 5.64 14.21
C TRP A 107 -12.25 5.16 13.11
N LEU A 108 -11.29 5.98 12.69
CA LEU A 108 -10.47 5.70 11.50
C LEU A 108 -9.46 4.58 11.74
N THR A 109 -8.76 4.60 12.88
CA THR A 109 -7.84 3.51 13.28
C THR A 109 -8.55 2.16 13.38
N PRO A 110 -9.68 2.00 14.12
CA PRO A 110 -10.37 0.72 14.16
C PRO A 110 -10.93 0.33 12.79
N ALA A 111 -11.41 1.27 11.96
CA ALA A 111 -11.86 0.96 10.60
C ALA A 111 -10.73 0.37 9.72
N CYS A 112 -9.50 0.90 9.83
CA CYS A 112 -8.34 0.35 9.13
C CYS A 112 -8.05 -1.09 9.56
N TRP A 113 -8.01 -1.36 10.87
CA TRP A 113 -7.72 -2.70 11.39
C TRP A 113 -8.86 -3.70 11.12
N ILE A 114 -10.12 -3.28 11.21
CA ILE A 114 -11.28 -4.11 10.82
C ILE A 114 -11.19 -4.46 9.34
N THR A 115 -10.80 -3.51 8.50
CA THR A 115 -10.61 -3.76 7.06
C THR A 115 -9.52 -4.82 6.85
N VAL A 116 -8.34 -4.65 7.46
CA VAL A 116 -7.24 -5.63 7.37
C VAL A 116 -7.67 -7.03 7.84
N LEU A 117 -8.30 -7.13 9.01
CA LEU A 117 -8.77 -8.40 9.57
C LEU A 117 -9.87 -9.03 8.72
N GLY A 118 -10.79 -8.23 8.19
CA GLY A 118 -11.84 -8.67 7.28
C GLY A 118 -11.28 -9.23 5.98
N GLY A 119 -10.24 -8.60 5.43
CA GLY A 119 -9.51 -9.10 4.26
C GLY A 119 -8.86 -10.45 4.50
N ILE A 120 -8.16 -10.60 5.64
CA ILE A 120 -7.53 -11.87 6.03
C ILE A 120 -8.60 -12.97 6.20
N ALA A 121 -9.69 -12.67 6.91
CA ALA A 121 -10.79 -13.60 7.11
C ALA A 121 -11.44 -14.02 5.77
N LEU A 122 -11.56 -13.10 4.82
CA LEU A 122 -12.09 -13.39 3.49
C LEU A 122 -11.20 -14.36 2.70
N GLN A 123 -9.87 -14.20 2.76
CA GLN A 123 -8.94 -15.12 2.10
C GLN A 123 -8.92 -16.51 2.76
N ILE A 124 -9.01 -16.56 4.10
CA ILE A 124 -9.15 -17.82 4.84
C ILE A 124 -10.47 -18.52 4.47
N GLY A 125 -11.57 -17.77 4.37
CA GLY A 125 -12.87 -18.29 3.96
C GLY A 125 -12.85 -18.95 2.59
N LEU A 126 -12.15 -18.36 1.61
CA LEU A 126 -11.93 -18.98 0.31
C LEU A 126 -11.07 -20.24 0.42
N ALA A 127 -9.94 -20.17 1.12
CA ALA A 127 -9.01 -21.29 1.26
C ALA A 127 -9.65 -22.52 1.93
N LEU A 128 -10.59 -22.29 2.85
CA LEU A 128 -11.37 -23.34 3.53
C LEU A 128 -12.62 -23.78 2.75
N GLY A 129 -12.93 -23.16 1.60
CA GLY A 129 -14.13 -23.48 0.81
C GLY A 129 -15.45 -23.07 1.47
N LEU A 130 -15.42 -22.13 2.42
CA LEU A 130 -16.60 -21.68 3.17
C LEU A 130 -17.50 -20.73 2.37
N LEU A 131 -16.99 -20.15 1.28
CA LEU A 131 -17.68 -19.18 0.45
C LEU A 131 -17.70 -19.63 -1.01
N PRO A 132 -18.84 -19.52 -1.72
CA PRO A 132 -18.88 -19.68 -3.17
C PRO A 132 -17.94 -18.68 -3.87
N ALA A 133 -17.26 -19.13 -4.93
CA ALA A 133 -16.26 -18.32 -5.63
C ALA A 133 -16.81 -16.98 -6.16
N GLU A 134 -18.06 -16.96 -6.65
CA GLU A 134 -18.72 -15.74 -7.13
C GLU A 134 -18.97 -14.74 -6.01
N GLN A 135 -19.49 -15.21 -4.87
CA GLN A 135 -19.74 -14.38 -3.69
C GLN A 135 -18.42 -13.86 -3.10
N TRP A 136 -17.39 -14.69 -3.09
CA TRP A 136 -16.04 -14.29 -2.69
C TRP A 136 -15.50 -13.20 -3.59
N LEU A 137 -15.55 -13.36 -4.93
CA LEU A 137 -14.97 -12.41 -5.88
C LEU A 137 -15.57 -11.01 -5.68
N ARG A 138 -16.91 -10.92 -5.62
CA ARG A 138 -17.59 -9.64 -5.43
C ARG A 138 -17.23 -8.98 -4.09
N THR A 139 -17.16 -9.78 -3.03
CA THR A 139 -16.79 -9.29 -1.69
C THR A 139 -15.31 -8.88 -1.65
N ALA A 140 -14.43 -9.60 -2.35
CA ALA A 140 -13.01 -9.31 -2.44
C ALA A 140 -12.75 -8.01 -3.21
N LEU A 141 -13.48 -7.76 -4.30
CA LEU A 141 -13.40 -6.51 -5.06
C LEU A 141 -13.90 -5.31 -4.23
N PHE A 142 -15.00 -5.47 -3.50
CA PHE A 142 -15.48 -4.43 -2.59
C PHE A 142 -14.48 -4.13 -1.48
N HIS A 143 -13.91 -5.17 -0.87
CA HIS A 143 -12.86 -5.03 0.14
C HIS A 143 -11.59 -4.37 -0.43
N ALA A 144 -11.17 -4.77 -1.63
CA ALA A 144 -10.02 -4.22 -2.33
C ALA A 144 -10.22 -2.74 -2.67
N LEU A 145 -11.45 -2.30 -2.97
CA LEU A 145 -11.80 -0.90 -3.16
C LEU A 145 -11.84 -0.10 -1.85
N ALA A 146 -12.31 -0.71 -0.76
CA ALA A 146 -12.38 -0.04 0.55
C ALA A 146 -10.99 0.33 1.09
N MET A 147 -9.98 -0.50 0.81
CA MET A 147 -8.61 -0.26 1.28
C MET A 147 -8.01 1.09 0.79
N PRO A 148 -7.85 1.35 -0.51
CA PRO A 148 -7.29 2.61 -0.98
C PRO A 148 -8.14 3.82 -0.58
N VAL A 149 -9.46 3.67 -0.41
CA VAL A 149 -10.30 4.76 0.12
C VAL A 149 -9.87 5.15 1.54
N LEU A 150 -9.71 4.19 2.44
CA LEU A 150 -9.21 4.45 3.79
C LEU A 150 -7.77 5.00 3.77
N GLY A 151 -6.93 4.47 2.88
CA GLY A 151 -5.58 5.00 2.63
C GLY A 151 -5.60 6.47 2.23
N LEU A 152 -6.51 6.86 1.34
CA LEU A 152 -6.65 8.24 0.87
C LEU A 152 -7.15 9.16 1.98
N ILE A 153 -8.10 8.71 2.81
CA ILE A 153 -8.57 9.47 3.98
C ILE A 153 -7.40 9.72 4.94
N LEU A 154 -6.56 8.72 5.21
CA LEU A 154 -5.35 8.88 6.04
C LEU A 154 -4.34 9.85 5.42
N VAL A 155 -4.13 9.78 4.10
CA VAL A 155 -3.26 10.72 3.38
C VAL A 155 -3.81 12.15 3.47
N GLU A 156 -5.13 12.33 3.35
CA GLU A 156 -5.79 13.63 3.52
C GLU A 156 -5.63 14.16 4.94
N GLN A 157 -5.85 13.31 5.96
CA GLN A 157 -5.62 13.71 7.35
C GLN A 157 -4.16 14.12 7.56
N LEU A 158 -3.21 13.37 7.01
CA LEU A 158 -1.78 13.72 7.10
C LEU A 158 -1.48 15.04 6.39
N PHE A 159 -2.06 15.28 5.22
CA PHE A 159 -1.86 16.52 4.49
C PHE A 159 -2.42 17.74 5.24
N ARG A 160 -3.60 17.60 5.86
CA ARG A 160 -4.22 18.65 6.69
C ARG A 160 -3.49 18.86 8.03
N ALA A 161 -2.80 17.83 8.52
CA ALA A 161 -2.13 17.85 9.82
C ALA A 161 -0.84 18.68 9.85
N VAL A 162 -0.22 18.91 8.70
CA VAL A 162 1.13 19.45 8.62
C VAL A 162 1.09 20.97 8.49
N ALA A 163 1.73 21.68 9.42
CA ALA A 163 1.90 23.13 9.36
C ALA A 163 2.74 23.55 8.13
N ASP A 164 2.51 24.76 7.62
CA ASP A 164 3.07 25.25 6.35
C ASP A 164 4.60 25.11 6.25
N ASP A 165 5.33 25.26 7.36
CA ASP A 165 6.79 25.14 7.41
C ASP A 165 7.32 23.71 7.17
N SER A 166 6.55 22.67 7.52
CA SER A 166 6.94 21.26 7.35
C SER A 166 6.26 20.60 6.13
N ALA A 167 5.29 21.28 5.52
CA ALA A 167 4.49 20.77 4.42
C ALA A 167 5.33 20.37 3.20
N TRP A 168 6.46 21.06 2.96
CA TRP A 168 7.36 20.76 1.85
C TRP A 168 8.10 19.42 1.98
N ASN A 169 8.22 18.88 3.19
CA ASN A 169 8.85 17.59 3.42
C ASN A 169 7.88 16.41 3.18
N ILE A 170 6.61 16.58 3.58
CA ILE A 170 5.60 15.52 3.52
C ILE A 170 4.90 15.45 2.14
N LYS A 171 4.87 16.54 1.38
CA LYS A 171 4.25 16.59 0.03
C LYS A 171 4.68 15.43 -0.91
N PRO A 172 5.98 15.09 -1.07
CA PRO A 172 6.37 13.96 -1.92
C PRO A 172 5.80 12.62 -1.45
N LEU A 173 5.78 12.38 -0.13
CA LEU A 173 5.20 11.17 0.45
C LEU A 173 3.69 11.08 0.16
N CYS A 174 2.95 12.14 0.46
CA CYS A 174 1.51 12.20 0.20
C CYS A 174 1.21 12.05 -1.29
N LEU A 175 1.99 12.67 -2.16
CA LEU A 175 1.81 12.56 -3.61
C LEU A 175 2.06 11.13 -4.11
N GLY A 176 3.11 10.47 -3.61
CA GLY A 176 3.42 9.09 -3.96
C GLY A 176 2.32 8.12 -3.52
N LEU A 177 1.86 8.23 -2.28
CA LEU A 177 0.80 7.37 -1.74
C LEU A 177 -0.58 7.67 -2.34
N ALA A 178 -0.92 8.94 -2.52
CA ALA A 178 -2.16 9.33 -3.18
C ALA A 178 -2.20 8.80 -4.62
N GLY A 179 -1.09 8.89 -5.36
CA GLY A 179 -1.01 8.34 -6.72
C GLY A 179 -1.31 6.84 -6.77
N GLN A 180 -0.72 6.07 -5.85
CA GLN A 180 -0.99 4.62 -5.73
C GLN A 180 -2.47 4.34 -5.38
N PHE A 181 -3.01 5.01 -4.35
CA PHE A 181 -4.37 4.76 -3.88
C PHE A 181 -5.45 5.23 -4.86
N ILE A 182 -5.26 6.37 -5.53
CA ILE A 182 -6.19 6.85 -6.57
C ILE A 182 -6.27 5.84 -7.71
N PHE A 183 -5.12 5.30 -8.13
CA PHE A 183 -5.12 4.28 -9.16
C PHE A 183 -5.78 2.98 -8.71
N ASP A 184 -5.50 2.52 -7.49
CA ASP A 184 -6.15 1.33 -6.95
C ASP A 184 -7.68 1.53 -6.82
N ILE A 185 -8.17 2.73 -6.49
CA ILE A 185 -9.61 3.07 -6.54
C ILE A 185 -10.14 2.91 -7.96
N TYR A 186 -9.46 3.46 -8.97
CA TYR A 186 -9.86 3.31 -10.37
C TYR A 186 -9.95 1.83 -10.77
N LEU A 187 -8.87 1.07 -10.53
CA LEU A 187 -8.76 -0.35 -10.87
C LEU A 187 -9.88 -1.18 -10.22
N PHE A 188 -10.10 -1.02 -8.92
CA PHE A 188 -11.09 -1.83 -8.20
C PHE A 188 -12.52 -1.34 -8.41
N SER A 189 -12.74 -0.07 -8.75
CA SER A 189 -14.06 0.44 -9.15
C SER A 189 -14.50 -0.16 -10.49
N ASP A 190 -13.60 -0.17 -11.48
CA ASP A 190 -13.83 -0.82 -12.77
C ASP A 190 -14.08 -2.32 -12.59
N ALA A 191 -13.21 -2.97 -11.80
CA ALA A 191 -13.33 -4.40 -11.57
C ALA A 191 -14.62 -4.78 -10.84
N LEU A 192 -15.08 -3.97 -9.88
CA LEU A 192 -16.34 -4.18 -9.18
C LEU A 192 -17.55 -4.01 -10.10
N MET A 193 -17.50 -3.05 -11.04
CA MET A 193 -18.57 -2.80 -12.00
C MET A 193 -18.75 -3.95 -12.98
N PHE A 194 -17.64 -4.51 -13.48
CA PHE A 194 -17.67 -5.63 -14.44
C PHE A 194 -17.51 -7.01 -13.81
N ASN A 195 -17.41 -7.08 -12.47
CA ASN A 195 -17.14 -8.29 -11.70
C ASN A 195 -15.96 -9.11 -12.23
N ARG A 196 -14.93 -8.44 -12.73
CA ARG A 196 -13.70 -9.02 -13.28
C ARG A 196 -12.58 -7.98 -13.24
N VAL A 197 -11.36 -8.40 -12.98
CA VAL A 197 -10.21 -7.48 -13.06
C VAL A 197 -9.78 -7.38 -14.52
N ASP A 198 -9.72 -6.16 -15.05
CA ASP A 198 -9.14 -5.90 -16.37
C ASP A 198 -7.62 -6.12 -16.34
N GLY A 199 -7.13 -6.98 -17.25
CA GLY A 199 -5.72 -7.32 -17.35
C GLY A 199 -4.85 -6.13 -17.75
N ASP A 200 -5.37 -5.22 -18.58
CA ASP A 200 -4.62 -4.05 -19.04
C ASP A 200 -4.49 -3.03 -17.91
N ALA A 201 -5.57 -2.80 -17.16
CA ALA A 201 -5.52 -1.96 -15.96
C ALA A 201 -4.61 -2.58 -14.89
N MET A 202 -4.65 -3.89 -14.70
CA MET A 202 -3.76 -4.59 -13.77
C MET A 202 -2.28 -4.46 -14.17
N ALA A 203 -1.99 -4.49 -15.48
CA ALA A 203 -0.64 -4.29 -16.00
C ALA A 203 -0.10 -2.90 -15.67
N ILE A 204 -0.93 -1.87 -15.54
CA ILE A 204 -0.48 -0.51 -15.22
C ILE A 204 -0.13 -0.37 -13.72
N ARG A 205 -0.75 -1.17 -12.85
CA ARG A 205 -0.59 -1.08 -11.38
C ARG A 205 0.88 -1.08 -10.94
N GLY A 206 1.67 -2.05 -11.40
CA GLY A 206 3.10 -2.14 -11.05
C GLY A 206 3.92 -0.93 -11.51
N PHE A 207 3.66 -0.40 -12.70
CA PHE A 207 4.32 0.82 -13.19
C PHE A 207 4.05 2.03 -12.29
N ILE A 208 2.82 2.20 -11.83
CA ILE A 208 2.47 3.30 -10.91
C ILE A 208 3.21 3.15 -9.58
N HIS A 209 3.31 1.94 -9.06
CA HIS A 209 4.14 1.68 -7.88
C HIS A 209 5.62 2.02 -8.12
N ALA A 210 6.18 1.64 -9.26
CA ALA A 210 7.56 1.97 -9.61
C ALA A 210 7.79 3.50 -9.77
N MET A 211 6.85 4.20 -10.41
CA MET A 211 6.92 5.66 -10.64
C MET A 211 6.84 6.47 -9.34
N THR A 212 6.19 5.92 -8.32
CA THR A 212 6.00 6.60 -7.02
C THR A 212 7.14 6.35 -6.05
N VAL A 213 7.96 5.31 -6.25
CA VAL A 213 9.15 5.02 -5.43
C VAL A 213 10.14 6.20 -5.34
N PRO A 214 10.52 6.91 -6.43
CA PRO A 214 11.37 8.09 -6.33
C PRO A 214 10.83 9.17 -5.39
N LEU A 215 9.51 9.36 -5.32
CA LEU A 215 8.89 10.31 -4.40
C LEU A 215 9.05 9.86 -2.94
N LEU A 216 8.96 8.55 -2.68
CA LEU A 216 9.23 7.97 -1.37
C LEU A 216 10.70 8.15 -0.97
N ILE A 217 11.65 8.00 -1.91
CA ILE A 217 13.09 8.27 -1.67
C ILE A 217 13.29 9.73 -1.26
N ILE A 218 12.71 10.69 -2.00
CA ILE A 218 12.83 12.12 -1.69
C ILE A 218 12.25 12.43 -0.31
N ALA A 219 11.11 11.85 0.04
CA ALA A 219 10.51 12.00 1.36
C ALA A 219 11.43 11.45 2.48
N SER A 220 12.03 10.27 2.27
CA SER A 220 12.99 9.69 3.23
C SER A 220 14.23 10.55 3.41
N LEU A 221 14.79 11.10 2.33
CA LEU A 221 15.95 11.98 2.38
C LEU A 221 15.67 13.25 3.18
N ARG A 222 14.56 13.92 2.89
CA ARG A 222 14.19 15.16 3.57
C ARG A 222 13.77 14.94 5.02
N SER A 223 13.26 13.75 5.37
CA SER A 223 12.96 13.41 6.78
C SER A 223 14.20 13.36 7.69
N ARG A 224 15.41 13.29 7.10
CA ARG A 224 16.69 13.25 7.82
C ARG A 224 17.14 14.61 8.34
N ASP A 225 16.66 15.71 7.76
CA ASP A 225 16.99 17.07 8.20
C ASP A 225 16.25 17.47 9.51
N TRP A 226 15.56 16.51 10.15
CA TRP A 226 14.79 16.68 11.38
C TRP A 226 15.48 16.17 12.65
N THR A 227 16.66 15.55 12.51
CA THR A 227 17.53 15.13 13.62
C THR A 227 18.74 16.05 13.68
#